data_AF-A0A2E0U628-F1
#
_entry.id   AF-A0A2E0U628-F1
#
_cell.length_a   1.000
_cell.length_b   1.000
_cell.length_c   1.000
_cell.angle_alpha   90.00
_cell.angle_beta   90.00
_cell.angle_gamma   90.00
#
_symmetry.space_group_name_H-M   'P 1'
#
loop_
_entity.id
_entity.type
_entity.pdbx_description
1 polymer ?
#
loop_
_entity_poly.entity_id
_entity_poly.type
_entity_poly.pdbx_seq_one_letter_code
_entity_poly.pdbx_strand_id
1 'polypeptide(L)'
;MRKSKLVGLTTLAVSAITGLEASARCAETAFASSDAAAAYAKAEHLVRSGARSFESLMALAPMKEMELNCYERGTMHLLESAIHAGDKDTPAAADSLALAIEADFMGKSTRMKSLLRLAGLYMSYDKDKALKTYETYMQAGGWPPVEDELLIAMLYRDKGQYDL
;
A
#
# COMPACT_ATOMS: atom_id res chain seq x y z
N MET A 1 15.02 -42.67 -47.95
CA MET A 1 15.23 -41.92 -46.68
C MET A 1 14.28 -40.73 -46.65
N ARG A 2 13.27 -40.76 -45.78
CA ARG A 2 12.51 -39.62 -45.25
C ARG A 2 11.64 -40.17 -44.13
N LYS A 3 12.04 -39.96 -42.87
CA LYS A 3 11.21 -40.26 -41.70
C LYS A 3 10.92 -38.93 -41.00
N SER A 4 9.65 -38.57 -41.02
CA SER A 4 9.09 -37.33 -40.48
C SER A 4 9.22 -37.29 -38.96
N LYS A 5 9.51 -36.09 -38.44
CA LYS A 5 9.60 -35.76 -37.01
C LYS A 5 8.20 -35.75 -36.40
N LEU A 6 7.98 -36.49 -35.32
CA LEU A 6 6.83 -36.29 -34.43
C LEU A 6 7.31 -35.47 -33.23
N VAL A 7 6.79 -34.25 -33.10
CA VAL A 7 6.93 -33.37 -31.95
C VAL A 7 5.87 -33.79 -30.94
N GLY A 8 6.30 -34.36 -29.81
CA GLY A 8 5.43 -34.67 -28.68
C GLY A 8 5.14 -33.41 -27.88
N LEU A 9 3.91 -32.94 -27.96
CA LEU A 9 3.38 -31.81 -27.20
C LEU A 9 2.92 -32.31 -25.82
N THR A 10 3.77 -32.17 -24.80
CA THR A 10 3.38 -32.43 -23.41
C THR A 10 2.67 -31.21 -22.85
N THR A 11 1.33 -31.22 -22.86
CA THR A 11 0.49 -30.27 -22.12
C THR A 11 0.66 -30.49 -20.62
N LEU A 12 1.46 -29.65 -19.97
CA LEU A 12 1.43 -29.45 -18.52
C LEU A 12 0.19 -28.60 -18.20
N ALA A 13 -0.88 -29.27 -17.75
CA ALA A 13 -1.98 -28.60 -17.08
C ALA A 13 -1.47 -28.08 -15.74
N VAL A 14 -1.16 -26.78 -15.67
CA VAL A 14 -0.95 -26.08 -14.41
C VAL A 14 -2.33 -25.87 -13.80
N SER A 15 -2.68 -26.74 -12.85
CA SER A 15 -3.81 -26.52 -11.97
C SER A 15 -3.58 -25.22 -11.21
N ALA A 16 -4.39 -24.21 -11.51
CA ALA A 16 -4.44 -22.97 -10.75
C ALA A 16 -4.81 -23.29 -9.30
N ILE A 17 -3.85 -23.14 -8.40
CA ILE A 17 -4.13 -23.05 -6.97
C ILE A 17 -4.93 -21.75 -6.82
N THR A 18 -6.24 -21.85 -6.69
CA THR A 18 -7.08 -20.73 -6.24
C THR A 18 -6.73 -20.51 -4.77
N GLY A 19 -5.61 -19.82 -4.53
CA GLY A 19 -5.43 -19.10 -3.29
C GLY A 19 -6.58 -18.13 -3.20
N LEU A 20 -7.42 -18.30 -2.18
CA LEU A 20 -8.45 -17.35 -1.82
C LEU A 20 -7.70 -16.07 -1.38
N GLU A 21 -7.39 -15.19 -2.33
CA GLU A 21 -6.97 -13.85 -1.98
C GLU A 21 -8.16 -13.19 -1.31
N ALA A 22 -8.04 -12.89 -0.02
CA ALA A 22 -9.03 -12.06 0.65
C ALA A 22 -9.21 -10.80 -0.19
N SER A 23 -10.39 -10.67 -0.81
CA SER A 23 -10.74 -9.51 -1.62
C SER A 23 -10.82 -8.29 -0.71
N ALA A 24 -10.34 -7.14 -1.20
CA ALA A 24 -10.60 -5.85 -0.59
C ALA A 24 -12.10 -5.75 -0.20
N ARG A 25 -12.42 -5.27 1.00
CA ARG A 25 -13.84 -5.17 1.42
C ARG A 25 -14.56 -4.01 0.74
N CYS A 26 -13.81 -3.02 0.25
CA CYS A 26 -14.33 -1.98 -0.62
C CYS A 26 -14.81 -2.61 -1.94
N ALA A 27 -16.11 -2.47 -2.24
CA ALA A 27 -16.69 -3.01 -3.47
C ALA A 27 -16.37 -2.13 -4.68
N GLU A 28 -16.19 -0.83 -4.44
CA GLU A 28 -15.86 0.17 -5.43
C GLU A 28 -14.41 0.00 -5.90
N THR A 29 -14.22 0.11 -7.21
CA THR A 29 -12.90 -0.03 -7.85
C THR A 29 -12.59 1.13 -8.79
N ALA A 30 -13.44 2.16 -8.78
CA ALA A 30 -13.35 3.32 -9.66
C ALA A 30 -13.94 4.56 -8.98
N PHE A 31 -13.58 5.72 -9.53
CA PHE A 31 -14.21 6.99 -9.19
C PHE A 31 -15.68 6.98 -9.60
N ALA A 32 -16.56 7.34 -8.67
CA ALA A 32 -17.98 7.50 -8.91
C ALA A 32 -18.31 8.91 -9.44
N SER A 33 -17.50 9.91 -9.10
CA SER A 33 -17.67 11.30 -9.54
C SER A 33 -16.58 11.72 -10.53
N SER A 34 -16.98 12.41 -11.61
CA SER A 34 -16.05 13.05 -12.54
C SER A 34 -15.19 14.13 -11.87
N ASP A 35 -15.73 14.82 -10.86
CA ASP A 35 -15.03 15.90 -10.17
C ASP A 35 -13.94 15.36 -9.26
N ALA A 36 -14.21 14.26 -8.56
CA ALA A 36 -13.22 13.54 -7.76
C ALA A 36 -12.11 12.98 -8.66
N ALA A 37 -12.47 12.36 -9.78
CA ALA A 37 -11.51 11.86 -10.76
C ALA A 37 -10.63 12.97 -11.36
N ALA A 38 -11.22 14.13 -11.69
CA ALA A 38 -10.50 15.26 -12.25
C ALA A 38 -9.52 15.89 -11.24
N ALA A 39 -9.95 16.05 -9.98
CA ALA A 39 -9.10 16.55 -8.90
C ALA A 39 -7.90 15.61 -8.66
N TYR A 40 -8.16 14.30 -8.55
CA TYR A 40 -7.13 13.28 -8.42
C TYR A 40 -6.15 13.28 -9.59
N ALA A 41 -6.64 13.25 -10.83
CA ALA A 41 -5.81 13.25 -12.03
C ALA A 41 -4.94 14.52 -12.15
N LYS A 42 -5.48 15.67 -11.73
CA LYS A 42 -4.71 16.93 -11.66
C LYS A 42 -3.57 16.83 -10.66
N ALA A 43 -3.83 16.28 -9.47
CA ALA A 43 -2.80 16.08 -8.45
C ALA A 43 -1.71 15.11 -8.93
N GLU A 44 -2.08 13.97 -9.52
CA GLU A 44 -1.12 13.03 -10.09
C GLU A 44 -0.27 13.65 -11.20
N HIS A 45 -0.89 14.45 -12.07
CA HIS A 45 -0.16 15.17 -13.12
C HIS A 45 0.88 16.12 -12.52
N LEU A 46 0.51 16.90 -11.51
CA LEU A 46 1.41 17.83 -10.82
C LEU A 46 2.60 17.08 -10.17
N VAL A 47 2.34 15.96 -9.49
CA VAL A 47 3.41 15.10 -8.94
C VAL A 47 4.35 14.63 -10.05
N ARG A 48 3.80 14.12 -11.15
CA ARG A 48 4.60 13.61 -12.28
C ARG A 48 5.37 14.69 -13.02
N SER A 49 4.88 15.93 -13.04
CA SER A 49 5.57 17.07 -13.64
C SER A 49 6.63 17.69 -12.72
N GLY A 50 6.80 17.17 -11.50
CA GLY A 50 7.74 17.72 -10.52
C GLY A 50 7.27 19.06 -9.92
N ALA A 51 5.96 19.28 -9.87
CA ALA A 51 5.38 20.44 -9.18
C ALA A 51 5.69 20.38 -7.69
N ARG A 52 5.52 21.51 -6.99
CA ARG A 52 5.72 21.52 -5.55
C ARG A 52 4.63 20.69 -4.86
N SER A 53 5.00 19.99 -3.81
CA SER A 53 4.06 19.15 -3.04
C SER A 53 2.84 19.92 -2.55
N PHE A 54 3.01 21.17 -2.12
CA PHE A 54 1.88 22.05 -1.77
C PHE A 54 0.87 22.20 -2.92
N GLU A 55 1.32 22.38 -4.17
CA GLU A 55 0.43 22.53 -5.33
C GLU A 55 -0.34 21.23 -5.60
N SER A 56 0.34 20.09 -5.45
CA SER A 56 -0.27 18.76 -5.61
C SER A 56 -1.31 18.48 -4.52
N LEU A 57 -1.02 18.81 -3.26
CA LEU A 57 -1.96 18.69 -2.14
C LEU A 57 -3.16 19.63 -2.29
N MET A 58 -2.94 20.86 -2.78
CA MET A 58 -4.02 21.80 -3.08
C MET A 58 -4.94 21.30 -4.20
N ALA A 59 -4.42 20.53 -5.17
CA ALA A 59 -5.26 19.90 -6.18
C ALA A 59 -6.17 18.79 -5.60
N LEU A 60 -5.80 18.18 -4.48
CA LEU A 60 -6.63 17.20 -3.76
C LEU A 60 -7.61 17.82 -2.77
N ALA A 61 -7.40 19.07 -2.34
CA ALA A 61 -8.23 19.72 -1.33
C ALA A 61 -9.75 19.65 -1.61
N PRO A 62 -10.25 19.81 -2.86
CA PRO A 62 -11.68 19.67 -3.15
C PRO A 62 -12.25 18.30 -2.81
N MET A 63 -11.45 17.23 -2.94
CA MET A 63 -11.91 15.86 -2.65
C MET A 63 -12.23 15.66 -1.17
N LYS A 64 -11.59 16.41 -0.25
CA LYS A 64 -11.85 16.32 1.20
C LYS A 64 -13.23 16.82 1.61
N GLU A 65 -13.84 17.67 0.77
CA GLU A 65 -15.17 18.23 0.98
C GLU A 65 -16.26 17.41 0.27
N MET A 66 -15.89 16.35 -0.45
CA MET A 66 -16.81 15.49 -1.18
C MET A 66 -17.21 14.27 -0.36
N GLU A 67 -18.43 13.77 -0.57
CA GLU A 67 -18.78 12.41 -0.15
C GLU A 67 -18.12 11.40 -1.09
N LEU A 68 -16.90 10.99 -0.74
CA LEU A 68 -16.12 10.01 -1.48
C LEU A 68 -16.53 8.58 -1.11
N ASN A 69 -16.46 7.64 -2.05
CA ASN A 69 -16.54 6.21 -1.73
C ASN A 69 -15.21 5.68 -1.13
N CYS A 70 -15.15 4.41 -0.72
CA CYS A 70 -13.94 3.85 -0.10
C CYS A 70 -12.73 3.80 -1.04
N TYR A 71 -12.95 3.54 -2.33
CA TYR A 71 -11.89 3.55 -3.33
C TYR A 71 -11.30 4.95 -3.47
N GLU A 72 -12.16 5.95 -3.66
CA GLU A 72 -11.76 7.35 -3.87
C GLU A 72 -11.01 7.91 -2.65
N ARG A 73 -11.52 7.68 -1.43
CA ARG A 73 -10.82 8.05 -0.18
C ARG A 73 -9.46 7.36 -0.09
N GLY A 74 -9.43 6.07 -0.36
CA GLY A 74 -8.23 5.26 -0.30
C GLY A 74 -7.16 5.74 -1.28
N THR A 75 -7.53 5.99 -2.54
CA THR A 75 -6.63 6.49 -3.57
C THR A 75 -6.13 7.90 -3.26
N MET A 76 -7.02 8.79 -2.78
CA MET A 76 -6.65 10.15 -2.40
C MET A 76 -5.56 10.13 -1.32
N HIS A 77 -5.80 9.41 -0.22
CA HIS A 77 -4.84 9.31 0.89
C HIS A 77 -3.55 8.58 0.51
N LEU A 78 -3.61 7.60 -0.41
CA LEU A 78 -2.41 6.95 -0.92
C LEU A 78 -1.52 7.95 -1.70
N LEU A 79 -2.13 8.82 -2.50
CA LEU A 79 -1.42 9.87 -3.22
C LEU A 79 -0.89 10.95 -2.27
N GLU A 80 -1.66 11.37 -1.27
CA GLU A 80 -1.18 12.29 -0.21
C GLU A 80 0.04 11.73 0.49
N SER A 81 0.01 10.45 0.87
CA SER A 81 1.16 9.77 1.48
C SER A 81 2.41 9.84 0.60
N ALA A 82 2.25 9.59 -0.71
CA ALA A 82 3.35 9.66 -1.67
C ALA A 82 3.91 11.09 -1.79
N ILE A 83 3.05 12.11 -1.79
CA ILE A 83 3.46 13.52 -1.85
C ILE A 83 4.25 13.90 -0.60
N HIS A 84 3.72 13.62 0.60
CA HIS A 84 4.41 13.89 1.86
C HIS A 84 5.74 13.16 1.98
N ALA A 85 5.80 11.90 1.52
CA ALA A 85 7.05 11.15 1.50
C ALA A 85 8.11 11.78 0.58
N GLY A 86 7.70 12.35 -0.56
CA GLY A 86 8.58 13.12 -1.45
C GLY A 86 9.19 14.35 -0.77
N ASP A 87 8.42 15.01 0.10
CA ASP A 87 8.86 16.14 0.92
C ASP A 87 9.64 15.74 2.19
N LYS A 88 9.83 14.44 2.42
CA LYS A 88 10.40 13.86 3.64
C LYS A 88 9.60 14.18 4.91
N ASP A 89 8.34 14.58 4.77
CA ASP A 89 7.38 14.73 5.86
C ASP A 89 6.87 13.35 6.27
N THR A 90 7.72 12.63 7.01
CA THR A 90 7.49 11.23 7.37
C THR A 90 6.24 11.03 8.23
N PRO A 91 5.94 11.90 9.23
CA PRO A 91 4.69 11.80 9.99
C PRO A 91 3.44 11.94 9.13
N ALA A 92 3.34 12.98 8.30
CA ALA A 92 2.16 13.18 7.46
C ALA A 92 2.01 12.07 6.39
N ALA A 93 3.14 11.56 5.89
CA ALA A 93 3.14 10.42 4.97
C ALA A 93 2.58 9.15 5.61
N ALA A 94 2.94 8.87 6.86
CA ALA A 94 2.44 7.71 7.60
C ALA A 94 0.95 7.85 7.94
N ASP A 95 0.52 9.02 8.43
CA ASP A 95 -0.89 9.26 8.76
C ASP A 95 -1.78 9.08 7.52
N SER A 96 -1.36 9.62 6.38
CA SER A 96 -2.07 9.44 5.10
C SER A 96 -2.08 7.97 4.65
N LEU A 97 -0.97 7.24 4.78
CA LEU A 97 -0.91 5.83 4.40
C LEU A 97 -1.79 4.95 5.29
N ALA A 98 -1.86 5.24 6.59
CA ALA A 98 -2.74 4.56 7.53
C ALA A 98 -4.20 4.71 7.10
N LEU A 99 -4.65 5.94 6.79
CA LEU A 99 -6.00 6.20 6.28
C LEU A 99 -6.28 5.47 4.96
N ALA A 100 -5.30 5.43 4.05
CA ALA A 100 -5.44 4.68 2.80
C ALA A 100 -5.62 3.17 3.03
N ILE A 101 -4.89 2.60 4.00
CA ILE A 101 -5.03 1.20 4.40
C ILE A 101 -6.38 0.97 5.08
N GLU A 102 -6.85 1.87 5.93
CA GLU A 102 -8.15 1.78 6.60
C GLU A 102 -9.34 1.81 5.63
N ALA A 103 -9.20 2.50 4.50
CA ALA A 103 -10.21 2.51 3.45
C ALA A 103 -10.45 1.13 2.78
N ASP A 104 -9.54 0.17 3.00
CA ASP A 104 -9.67 -1.24 2.61
C ASP A 104 -10.03 -1.50 1.13
N PHE A 105 -9.52 -0.62 0.26
CA PHE A 105 -9.61 -0.71 -1.20
C PHE A 105 -8.46 -1.49 -1.84
N MET A 106 -7.38 -1.72 -1.08
CA MET A 106 -6.19 -2.40 -1.56
C MET A 106 -6.39 -3.91 -1.56
N GLY A 107 -6.05 -4.58 -2.67
CA GLY A 107 -5.93 -6.03 -2.67
C GLY A 107 -4.85 -6.52 -1.69
N LYS A 108 -4.93 -7.79 -1.27
CA LYS A 108 -4.08 -8.37 -0.21
C LYS A 108 -2.58 -8.06 -0.36
N SER A 109 -2.01 -8.29 -1.55
CA SER A 109 -0.59 -8.05 -1.81
C SER A 109 -0.21 -6.57 -1.66
N THR A 110 -1.01 -5.67 -2.21
CA THR A 110 -0.80 -4.22 -2.11
C THR A 110 -0.93 -3.76 -0.66
N ARG A 111 -1.97 -4.22 0.05
CA ARG A 111 -2.18 -3.91 1.48
C ARG A 111 -0.98 -4.33 2.31
N MET A 112 -0.46 -5.53 2.08
CA MET A 112 0.71 -6.07 2.79
C MET A 112 1.98 -5.22 2.53
N LYS A 113 2.24 -4.80 1.28
CA LYS A 113 3.33 -3.87 0.97
C LYS A 113 3.15 -2.50 1.63
N SER A 114 1.92 -2.00 1.68
CA SER A 114 1.58 -0.74 2.34
C SER A 114 1.79 -0.81 3.85
N LEU A 115 1.44 -1.93 4.50
CA LEU A 115 1.70 -2.15 5.93
C LEU A 115 3.20 -2.14 6.24
N LEU A 116 4.01 -2.83 5.42
CA LEU A 116 5.47 -2.82 5.57
C LEU A 116 6.02 -1.40 5.43
N ARG A 117 5.58 -0.66 4.40
CA ARG A 117 5.98 0.74 4.20
C ARG A 117 5.55 1.63 5.37
N LEU A 118 4.35 1.45 5.90
CA LEU A 118 3.84 2.20 7.04
C LEU A 118 4.68 1.95 8.30
N ALA A 119 5.05 0.69 8.57
CA ALA A 119 5.93 0.34 9.69
C ALA A 119 7.29 1.04 9.57
N GLY A 120 7.86 1.07 8.36
CA GLY A 120 9.10 1.80 8.06
C GLY A 120 8.99 3.31 8.28
N LEU A 121 7.86 3.93 7.90
CA LEU A 121 7.62 5.35 8.17
C LEU A 121 7.56 5.64 9.68
N TYR A 122 6.79 4.84 10.43
CA TYR A 122 6.68 4.99 11.88
C TYR A 122 8.01 4.81 12.62
N MET A 123 8.91 3.97 12.11
CA MET A 123 10.18 3.67 12.77
C MET A 123 10.99 4.91 13.17
N SER A 124 10.90 5.99 12.38
CA SER A 124 11.68 7.20 12.61
C SER A 124 11.16 8.08 13.75
N TYR A 125 9.90 7.93 14.18
CA TYR A 125 9.28 8.85 15.14
C TYR A 125 8.31 8.23 16.15
N ASP A 126 7.80 7.02 15.90
CA ASP A 126 6.86 6.31 16.77
C ASP A 126 7.11 4.79 16.71
N LYS A 127 8.08 4.34 17.51
CA LYS A 127 8.50 2.92 17.57
C LYS A 127 7.37 1.98 18.00
N ASP A 128 6.41 2.46 18.78
CA ASP A 128 5.30 1.66 19.28
C ASP A 128 4.31 1.38 18.16
N LYS A 129 3.94 2.41 17.38
CA LYS A 129 3.16 2.22 16.16
C LYS A 129 3.91 1.39 15.12
N ALA A 130 5.22 1.57 15.00
CA ALA A 130 6.03 0.77 14.08
C ALA A 130 5.93 -0.73 14.42
N LEU A 131 6.15 -1.10 15.68
CA LEU A 131 6.06 -2.50 16.12
C LEU A 131 4.67 -3.09 15.88
N LYS A 132 3.61 -2.38 16.31
CA LYS A 132 2.22 -2.83 16.10
C LYS A 132 1.88 -3.01 14.61
N THR A 133 2.44 -2.16 13.76
CA THR A 133 2.23 -2.27 12.31
C THR A 133 2.97 -3.48 11.74
N TYR A 134 4.19 -3.77 12.21
CA TYR A 134 4.90 -5.01 11.85
C TYR A 134 4.16 -6.25 12.31
N GLU A 135 3.61 -6.27 13.53
CA GLU A 135 2.76 -7.36 14.02
C GLU A 135 1.56 -7.57 13.10
N THR A 136 0.87 -6.49 12.70
CA THR A 136 -0.25 -6.54 11.77
C THR A 136 0.16 -7.09 10.41
N TYR A 137 1.33 -6.68 9.90
CA TYR A 137 1.92 -7.18 8.66
C TYR A 137 2.21 -8.69 8.74
N MET A 138 2.81 -9.17 9.83
CA MET A 138 3.10 -10.58 10.06
C MET A 138 1.84 -11.42 10.20
N GLN A 139 0.83 -10.93 10.94
CA GLN A 139 -0.48 -11.57 11.08
C GLN A 139 -1.22 -11.71 9.74
N ALA A 140 -0.98 -10.80 8.79
CA ALA A 140 -1.51 -10.88 7.43
C ALA A 140 -0.79 -11.92 6.55
N GLY A 141 0.22 -12.62 7.09
CA GLY A 141 1.07 -13.59 6.40
C GLY A 141 2.31 -12.96 5.75
N GLY A 142 2.65 -11.71 6.09
CA GLY A 142 3.89 -11.09 5.68
C GLY A 142 5.09 -11.64 6.43
N TRP A 143 6.27 -11.56 5.83
CA TRP A 143 7.54 -11.90 6.46
C TRP A 143 8.50 -10.72 6.32
N PRO A 144 8.95 -10.09 7.42
CA PRO A 144 9.81 -8.91 7.33
C PRO A 144 11.08 -9.23 6.53
N PRO A 145 11.57 -8.31 5.69
CA PRO A 145 12.90 -8.43 5.11
C PRO A 145 13.96 -8.64 6.21
N VAL A 146 15.06 -9.32 5.88
CA VAL A 146 16.13 -9.67 6.85
C VAL A 146 16.67 -8.42 7.57
N GLU A 147 16.76 -7.30 6.86
CA GLU A 147 17.17 -6.01 7.42
C GLU A 147 16.21 -5.48 8.50
N ASP A 148 14.92 -5.76 8.38
CA ASP A 148 13.90 -5.35 9.34
C ASP A 148 13.76 -6.36 10.49
N GLU A 149 14.12 -7.63 10.32
CA GLU A 149 14.05 -8.66 11.37
C GLU A 149 14.88 -8.27 12.61
N LEU A 150 16.12 -7.83 12.41
CA LEU A 150 16.99 -7.40 13.50
C LEU A 150 16.41 -6.18 14.22
N LEU A 151 15.87 -5.23 13.44
CA LEU A 151 15.26 -4.01 13.96
C LEU A 151 14.03 -4.34 14.82
N ILE A 152 13.17 -5.23 14.33
CA ILE A 152 11.99 -5.71 15.06
C ILE A 152 12.40 -6.43 16.35
N ALA A 153 13.41 -7.31 16.29
CA ALA A 153 13.93 -8.00 17.48
C ALA A 153 14.46 -7.00 18.53
N MET A 154 15.14 -5.93 18.09
CA MET A 154 15.57 -4.85 18.99
C MET A 154 14.38 -4.11 19.61
N LEU A 155 13.30 -3.85 18.86
CA LEU A 155 12.10 -3.23 19.40
C LEU A 155 11.42 -4.09 20.47
N TYR A 156 11.28 -5.39 20.23
CA TYR A 156 10.73 -6.33 21.21
C TYR A 156 11.57 -6.40 22.48
N ARG A 157 12.90 -6.49 22.35
CA ARG A 157 13.83 -6.46 23.48
C ARG A 157 13.70 -5.18 24.29
N ASP A 158 13.66 -4.01 23.63
CA ASP A 158 13.55 -2.71 24.31
C ASP A 158 12.22 -2.59 25.10
N LYS A 159 11.19 -3.34 24.71
CA LYS A 159 9.91 -3.46 25.42
C LYS A 159 9.86 -4.57 26.47
N GLY A 160 10.93 -5.35 26.63
CA GLY A 160 10.98 -6.50 27.54
C GLY A 160 10.11 -7.68 27.08
N GLN A 161 9.74 -7.74 25.80
CA GLN A 161 8.99 -8.82 25.20
C GLN A 161 10.00 -9.78 24.53
N TYR A 162 10.28 -10.91 25.17
CA TYR A 162 11.32 -11.85 24.72
C TYR A 162 10.78 -13.11 24.04
N ASP A 163 9.47 -13.34 24.14
CA ASP A 163 8.80 -14.49 23.56
C ASP A 163 8.23 -14.10 22.18
N LEU A 164 8.90 -14.56 21.11
CA LEU A 164 8.45 -14.48 19.72
C LEU A 164 7.79 -15.79 19.30
#